data_AF-A0A1V5BE38-F1
#
_entry.id   AF-A0A1V5BE38-F1
#
_cell.length_a   1.000
_cell.length_b   1.000
_cell.length_c   1.000
_cell.angle_alpha   90.00
_cell.angle_beta   90.00
_cell.angle_gamma   90.00
#
_symmetry.space_group_name_H-M   'P 1'
#
loop_
_entity.id
_entity.type
_entity.pdbx_description
1 polymer ?
#
loop_
_entity_poly.entity_id
_entity_poly.type
_entity_poly.pdbx_seq_one_letter_code
_entity_poly.pdbx_strand_id
1 'polypeptide(L)'
;MLLCECGEIIDNCTFKDYIETSANPSTPTIGHQKCGNIFNFVDGKMPKRYSSKIELKSIAMRFAEKNKMSIETIESLLIEVDRMKSSGNLSDGEILIAAIKKCCKDRRY
;
A
#
# COMPACT_ATOMS: atom_id res chain seq x y z
N MET A 1 3.21 -9.39 1.02
CA MET A 1 2.04 -8.53 1.30
C MET A 1 2.30 -7.17 0.71
N LEU A 2 1.44 -6.73 -0.20
CA LEU A 2 1.52 -5.41 -0.81
C LEU A 2 0.21 -4.67 -0.52
N LEU A 3 0.26 -3.47 0.03
CA LEU A 3 -0.94 -2.66 0.23
C LEU A 3 -1.26 -1.94 -1.09
N CYS A 4 -2.40 -2.29 -1.69
CA CYS A 4 -2.88 -1.63 -2.89
C CYS A 4 -3.43 -0.24 -2.56
N GLU A 5 -3.40 0.70 -3.51
CA GLU A 5 -4.03 2.03 -3.38
C GLU A 5 -5.53 1.97 -3.06
N CYS A 6 -6.19 0.85 -3.36
CA CYS A 6 -7.58 0.64 -2.98
C CYS A 6 -7.75 0.35 -1.47
N GLY A 7 -6.66 0.29 -0.69
CA GLY A 7 -6.69 0.01 0.74
C GLY A 7 -6.82 -1.49 1.09
N GLU A 8 -6.52 -2.39 0.15
CA GLU A 8 -6.48 -3.84 0.44
C GLU A 8 -5.05 -4.36 0.47
N ILE A 9 -4.78 -5.20 1.47
CA ILE A 9 -3.55 -6.00 1.49
C ILE A 9 -3.74 -7.12 0.47
N ILE A 10 -2.89 -7.13 -0.54
CA ILE A 10 -2.86 -8.18 -1.53
C ILE A 10 -2.22 -9.40 -0.92
N ASP A 11 -3.06 -10.41 -0.72
CA ASP A 11 -2.70 -11.77 -0.36
C ASP A 11 -3.32 -12.72 -1.41
N ASN A 12 -2.48 -13.22 -2.32
CA ASN A 12 -2.83 -14.11 -3.43
C ASN A 12 -3.97 -13.67 -4.39
N CYS A 13 -4.43 -12.42 -4.33
CA CYS A 13 -5.48 -11.88 -5.21
C CYS A 13 -4.91 -11.08 -6.40
N THR A 14 -3.99 -11.68 -7.15
CA THR A 14 -3.36 -11.04 -8.31
C THR A 14 -3.72 -11.70 -9.64
N PHE A 15 -3.73 -10.92 -10.72
CA PHE A 15 -3.75 -11.42 -12.10
C PHE A 15 -2.44 -11.07 -12.79
N LYS A 16 -2.08 -11.83 -13.83
CA LYS A 16 -0.93 -11.52 -14.68
C LYS A 16 -1.37 -10.59 -15.82
N ASP A 17 -0.55 -9.61 -16.12
CA ASP A 17 -0.74 -8.72 -17.27
C ASP A 17 0.59 -8.43 -17.96
N TYR A 18 0.54 -7.85 -19.15
CA TYR A 18 1.71 -7.40 -19.89
C TYR A 18 1.57 -5.92 -20.22
N ILE A 19 2.50 -5.12 -19.71
CA ILE A 19 2.51 -3.69 -19.94
C ILE A 19 3.80 -3.26 -20.61
N GLU A 20 3.73 -2.16 -21.34
CA GLU A 20 4.92 -1.47 -21.83
C GLU A 20 5.65 -0.81 -20.66
N THR A 21 6.95 -1.06 -20.57
CA THR A 21 7.86 -0.42 -19.62
C THR A 21 9.11 0.08 -20.33
N SER A 22 9.92 0.85 -19.64
CA SER A 22 11.22 1.33 -20.15
C SER A 22 12.18 0.20 -20.54
N ALA A 23 12.00 -1.01 -19.98
CA ALA A 23 12.84 -2.16 -20.33
C ALA A 23 12.31 -2.98 -21.51
N ASN A 24 10.97 -3.11 -21.66
CA ASN A 24 10.36 -3.93 -22.71
C ASN A 24 8.88 -3.54 -22.97
N PRO A 25 8.41 -3.50 -24.23
CA PRO A 25 7.01 -3.24 -24.58
C PRO A 25 6.02 -4.31 -24.09
N SER A 26 6.47 -5.50 -23.72
CA SER A 26 5.65 -6.59 -23.18
C SER A 26 6.27 -7.13 -21.90
N THR A 27 6.32 -6.29 -20.88
CA THR A 27 6.87 -6.65 -19.57
C THR A 27 5.83 -7.40 -18.76
N PRO A 28 6.10 -8.64 -18.31
CA PRO A 28 5.20 -9.37 -17.45
C PRO A 28 5.08 -8.68 -16.09
N THR A 29 3.84 -8.41 -15.69
CA THR A 29 3.52 -7.77 -14.42
C THR A 29 2.35 -8.46 -13.73
N ILE A 30 2.04 -8.02 -12.51
CA ILE A 30 0.84 -8.43 -11.79
C ILE A 30 -0.08 -7.22 -11.58
N GLY A 31 -1.37 -7.47 -11.50
CA GLY A 31 -2.38 -6.50 -11.09
C GLY A 31 -3.26 -7.02 -9.97
N HIS A 32 -3.95 -6.14 -9.28
CA HIS A 32 -4.89 -6.50 -8.21
C HIS A 32 -6.23 -6.92 -8.81
N GLN A 33 -6.61 -8.17 -8.59
CA GLN A 33 -7.80 -8.76 -9.21
C GLN A 33 -9.11 -8.02 -8.89
N LYS A 34 -9.21 -7.41 -7.70
CA LYS A 34 -10.46 -6.75 -7.28
C LYS A 34 -10.63 -5.32 -7.79
N CYS A 35 -9.55 -4.56 -7.94
CA CYS A 35 -9.63 -3.15 -8.36
C CYS A 35 -8.97 -2.87 -9.72
N GLY A 36 -8.36 -3.87 -10.35
CA GLY A 36 -7.73 -3.73 -11.67
C GLY A 36 -6.41 -2.96 -11.65
N ASN A 37 -5.89 -2.55 -10.49
CA ASN A 37 -4.67 -1.75 -10.42
C ASN A 37 -3.44 -2.59 -10.79
N ILE A 38 -2.65 -2.14 -11.76
CA ILE A 38 -1.48 -2.86 -12.29
C ILE A 38 -0.19 -2.34 -11.61
N PHE A 39 0.67 -3.25 -11.16
CA PHE A 39 1.90 -2.91 -10.43
C PHE A 39 3.11 -2.85 -11.36
N ASN A 40 3.49 -1.67 -11.86
CA ASN A 40 4.70 -1.57 -12.69
C ASN A 40 5.98 -1.55 -11.82
N PHE A 41 6.57 -2.74 -11.61
CA PHE A 41 7.80 -2.89 -10.83
C PHE A 41 9.06 -2.46 -11.58
N VAL A 42 9.04 -2.44 -12.92
CA VAL A 42 10.23 -2.19 -13.76
C VAL A 42 10.57 -0.71 -13.85
N ASP A 43 9.57 0.14 -14.09
CA ASP A 43 9.79 1.59 -14.15
C ASP A 43 9.87 2.25 -12.77
N GLY A 44 9.83 1.46 -11.69
CA GLY A 44 9.63 1.99 -10.34
C GLY A 44 8.30 2.73 -10.16
N LYS A 45 7.40 2.64 -11.15
CA LYS A 45 6.00 3.06 -11.10
C LYS A 45 5.19 2.03 -10.31
N MET A 46 5.59 1.78 -9.06
CA MET A 46 4.61 1.32 -8.07
C MET A 46 3.39 2.27 -8.15
N PRO A 47 2.17 1.80 -7.82
CA PRO A 47 1.08 2.71 -7.48
C PRO A 47 1.67 3.76 -6.54
N LYS A 48 1.61 5.02 -6.98
CA LYS A 48 2.54 6.13 -6.71
C LYS A 48 3.55 5.87 -5.59
N ARG A 49 4.85 6.10 -5.82
CA ARG A 49 5.78 6.35 -4.69
C ARG A 49 5.17 7.47 -3.84
N TYR A 50 4.54 7.13 -2.71
CA TYR A 50 3.79 8.03 -1.85
C TYR A 50 4.76 8.96 -1.12
N SER A 51 5.32 9.89 -1.88
CA SER A 51 6.44 10.70 -1.45
C SER A 51 6.01 11.63 -0.31
N SER A 52 4.71 11.93 -0.25
CA SER A 52 4.11 12.78 0.77
C SER A 52 3.44 12.00 1.91
N LYS A 53 3.49 12.58 3.12
CA LYS A 53 2.74 12.10 4.28
C LYS A 53 1.23 12.02 4.02
N ILE A 54 0.70 12.94 3.22
CA ILE A 54 -0.74 13.03 2.92
C ILE A 54 -1.20 11.82 2.11
N GLU A 55 -0.44 11.42 1.08
CA GLU A 55 -0.77 10.25 0.27
C GLU A 55 -0.73 8.95 1.09
N LEU A 56 0.31 8.79 1.92
CA LEU A 56 0.41 7.65 2.83
C LEU A 56 -0.81 7.57 3.78
N LYS A 57 -1.17 8.69 4.40
CA LYS A 57 -2.34 8.78 5.29
C LYS A 57 -3.64 8.49 4.56
N SER A 58 -3.80 8.95 3.32
CA SER A 58 -4.99 8.67 2.52
C SER A 58 -5.18 7.16 2.29
N ILE A 59 -4.09 6.43 2.04
CA ILE A 59 -4.15 4.97 1.84
C ILE A 59 -4.38 4.23 3.14
N ALA A 60 -3.72 4.66 4.22
CA ALA A 60 -4.00 4.15 5.56
C ALA A 60 -5.48 4.34 5.94
N MET A 61 -6.07 5.49 5.58
CA MET A 61 -7.49 5.76 5.78
C MET A 61 -8.39 4.82 4.96
N ARG A 62 -8.12 4.65 3.66
CA ARG A 62 -8.86 3.72 2.80
C ARG A 62 -8.82 2.29 3.34
N PHE A 63 -7.65 1.87 3.81
CA PHE A 63 -7.49 0.57 4.49
C PHE A 63 -8.39 0.50 5.73
N ALA A 64 -8.37 1.53 6.57
CA ALA A 64 -9.13 1.53 7.81
C ALA A 64 -10.65 1.57 7.61
N GLU A 65 -11.13 2.34 6.62
CA GLU A 65 -12.54 2.38 6.19
C GLU A 65 -13.01 1.01 5.70
N LYS A 66 -12.26 0.38 4.79
CA LYS A 66 -12.57 -0.98 4.31
C LYS A 66 -12.63 -2.01 5.43
N ASN A 67 -11.75 -1.87 6.42
CA ASN A 67 -11.65 -2.77 7.56
C ASN A 67 -12.58 -2.41 8.72
N LYS A 68 -13.41 -1.35 8.58
CA LYS A 68 -14.34 -0.83 9.58
C LYS A 68 -13.67 -0.64 10.95
N MET A 69 -12.48 -0.04 10.95
CA MET A 69 -11.70 0.19 12.17
C MET A 69 -12.35 1.25 13.06
N SER A 70 -12.11 1.19 14.37
CA SER A 70 -12.57 2.24 15.29
C SER A 70 -11.80 3.54 15.04
N ILE A 71 -12.42 4.68 15.40
CA ILE A 71 -11.83 6.01 15.29
C ILE A 71 -10.49 6.06 16.04
N GLU A 72 -10.42 5.53 17.25
CA GLU A 72 -9.19 5.46 18.06
C GLU A 72 -8.05 4.71 17.34
N THR A 73 -8.39 3.62 16.64
CA THR A 73 -7.39 2.85 15.89
C THR A 73 -6.97 3.58 14.62
N ILE A 74 -7.91 4.27 13.95
CA ILE A 74 -7.63 5.12 12.79
C ILE A 74 -6.66 6.25 13.17
N GLU A 75 -6.95 6.97 14.25
CA GLU A 75 -6.09 8.04 14.75
C GLU A 75 -4.68 7.53 15.06
N SER A 76 -4.60 6.41 15.78
CA SER A 76 -3.32 5.75 16.09
C SER A 76 -2.54 5.37 14.83
N LEU A 77 -3.21 4.81 13.83
CA LEU A 77 -2.60 4.43 12.55
C LEU A 77 -2.04 5.65 11.80
N LEU A 78 -2.82 6.74 11.69
CA LEU A 78 -2.42 7.94 10.98
C LEU A 78 -1.24 8.66 11.66
N ILE A 79 -1.19 8.68 13.00
CA ILE A 79 -0.08 9.22 13.77
C ILE A 79 1.19 8.39 13.53
N GLU A 80 1.08 7.07 13.53
CA GLU A 80 2.22 6.19 13.34
C GLU A 80 2.80 6.31 11.92
N VAL A 81 1.95 6.39 10.90
CA VAL A 81 2.38 6.66 9.52
C VAL A 81 3.16 7.97 9.42
N ASP A 82 2.69 9.04 10.08
CA ASP A 82 3.38 10.33 10.10
C ASP A 82 4.77 10.22 10.74
N ARG A 83 4.83 9.57 11.91
CA ARG A 83 6.08 9.35 12.66
C ARG A 83 7.10 8.58 11.84
N MET A 84 6.68 7.45 11.26
CA MET A 84 7.57 6.61 10.44
C MET A 84 8.07 7.35 9.21
N LYS A 85 7.21 8.08 8.49
CA LYS A 85 7.64 8.89 7.33
C LYS A 85 8.60 10.00 7.73
N SER A 86 8.41 10.61 8.90
CA SER A 86 9.32 11.64 9.42
C SER A 86 10.70 11.09 9.79
N SER A 87 10.79 9.82 10.18
CA SER A 87 12.06 9.17 10.54
C SER A 87 12.97 8.88 9.34
N GLY A 88 12.41 8.84 8.12
CA GLY A 88 13.18 8.69 6.87
C GLY A 88 13.83 7.31 6.65
N ASN A 89 13.59 6.32 7.53
CA ASN A 89 14.32 5.05 7.52
C ASN A 89 13.68 3.93 6.67
N LEU A 90 12.45 4.14 6.18
CA LEU A 90 11.65 3.10 5.52
C LEU A 90 11.08 3.62 4.21
N SER A 91 10.92 2.72 3.24
CA SER A 91 10.16 3.01 2.03
C SER A 91 8.66 3.19 2.34
N ASP A 92 7.95 3.87 1.46
CA ASP A 92 6.52 4.17 1.62
C ASP A 92 5.65 2.92 1.85
N GLY A 93 5.95 1.82 1.15
CA GLY A 93 5.27 0.54 1.34
C GLY A 93 5.57 -0.08 2.70
N GLU A 94 6.83 -0.02 3.14
CA GLU A 94 7.24 -0.54 4.45
C GLU A 94 6.62 0.26 5.60
N ILE A 95 6.51 1.59 5.45
CA ILE A 95 5.84 2.46 6.43
C ILE A 95 4.39 1.99 6.65
N LEU A 96 3.62 1.80 5.58
CA LEU A 96 2.22 1.39 5.68
C LEU A 96 2.07 0.02 6.33
N ILE A 97 2.88 -0.95 5.91
CA ILE A 97 2.84 -2.32 6.46
C ILE A 97 3.23 -2.32 7.94
N ALA A 98 4.30 -1.61 8.32
CA ALA A 98 4.77 -1.55 9.69
C ALA A 98 3.76 -0.84 10.61
N ALA A 99 3.18 0.28 10.15
CA ALA A 99 2.15 0.99 10.91
C ALA A 99 0.90 0.13 11.10
N ILE A 100 0.42 -0.55 10.05
CA ILE A 100 -0.73 -1.47 10.15
C ILE A 100 -0.45 -2.60 11.14
N LYS A 101 0.71 -3.27 11.04
CA LYS A 101 1.08 -4.35 11.98
C LYS A 101 1.13 -3.87 13.44
N LYS A 102 1.60 -2.65 13.68
CA LYS A 102 1.72 -2.08 15.02
C LYS A 102 0.36 -1.72 15.62
N CYS A 103 -0.53 -1.16 14.82
CA CYS A 103 -1.85 -0.69 15.26
C CYS A 103 -2.93 -1.78 15.21
N CYS A 104 -2.77 -2.80 14.36
CA CYS A 104 -3.72 -3.89 14.16
C CYS A 104 -3.12 -5.20 14.71
N LYS A 105 -2.89 -5.27 16.03
CA LYS A 105 -2.23 -6.43 16.68
C LYS A 105 -3.04 -7.73 16.63
N ASP A 106 -4.35 -7.66 16.36
CA ASP A 106 -5.27 -8.81 16.47
C ASP A 106 -5.63 -9.50 15.15
N ARG A 107 -5.13 -9.03 14.01
CA ARG A 107 -5.42 -9.65 12.72
C ARG A 107 -4.20 -10.42 12.25
N ARG A 108 -4.28 -11.75 12.31
CA ARG A 108 -3.42 -12.65 11.52
C ARG A 108 -3.75 -12.36 10.06
N TYR A 109 -2.95 -11.49 9.45
CA TYR A 109 -2.88 -11.34 8.00
C TYR A 109 -2.00 -12.45 7.44
#